data_AF-A0A3D4GVD6-F1
#
_entry.id   AF-A0A3D4GVD6-F1
#
_cell.length_a   1.000
_cell.length_b   1.000
_cell.length_c   1.000
_cell.angle_alpha   90.00
_cell.angle_beta   90.00
_cell.angle_gamma   90.00
#
_symmetry.space_group_name_H-M   'P 1'
#
loop_
_entity.id
_entity.type
_entity.pdbx_description
1 polymer ?
#
loop_
_entity_poly.entity_id
_entity_poly.type
_entity_poly.pdbx_seq_one_letter_code
_entity_poly.pdbx_strand_id
1 'polypeptide(L)'
;WVTGKAIDYFSSTNLAYKKQFGATIQRSITYLKPDYFLVSDTIQEGVNHQEFTWYLHAQDRWIGGKSRSITSGKPGLQVVPAKPSEIRQLRRGTSYEAKDGAPGDKYWIGLQKYVKGEGTHAVVYDVALVPFKSKPGTVKSTRLNAEVDGKRVGPEVARGVRIERGTQTDLVIYGSGDEVVSCGGIQFKGKVCILILKRGKPAQVAVVDGGEVLYEGRKLIQTVQEGLVERKLRT
;
A
#
# COMPACT_ATOMS: atom_id res chain seq x y z
N TRP A 1 3.08 0.20 -15.87
CA TRP A 1 2.67 -1.09 -15.28
C TRP A 1 3.80 -2.06 -15.54
N VAL A 2 4.23 -2.82 -14.53
CA VAL A 2 5.20 -3.90 -14.69
C VAL A 2 4.63 -5.18 -14.08
N THR A 3 4.89 -6.31 -14.74
CA THR A 3 4.38 -7.61 -14.33
C THR A 3 5.53 -8.60 -14.18
N GLY A 4 5.52 -9.34 -13.09
CA GLY A 4 6.49 -10.39 -12.78
C GLY A 4 5.80 -11.69 -12.36
N LYS A 5 6.62 -12.66 -11.96
CA LYS A 5 6.11 -13.95 -11.49
C LYS A 5 5.52 -13.84 -10.08
N ALA A 6 6.12 -12.98 -9.26
CA ALA A 6 5.77 -12.79 -7.86
C ALA A 6 4.86 -11.59 -7.65
N ILE A 7 5.11 -10.52 -8.41
CA ILE A 7 4.46 -9.25 -8.17
C ILE A 7 3.95 -8.62 -9.47
N ASP A 8 2.90 -7.81 -9.36
CA ASP A 8 2.62 -6.76 -10.33
C ASP A 8 2.71 -5.40 -9.64
N TYR A 9 3.16 -4.39 -10.38
CA TYR A 9 3.27 -3.04 -9.86
C TYR A 9 2.78 -2.00 -10.86
N PHE A 10 2.01 -1.05 -10.34
CA PHE A 10 1.54 0.12 -11.03
C PHE A 10 1.73 1.35 -10.15
N SER A 11 2.11 2.47 -10.74
CA SER A 11 2.07 3.77 -10.07
C SER A 11 1.66 4.83 -11.09
N SER A 12 0.85 5.78 -10.65
CA SER A 12 0.46 6.93 -11.44
C SER A 12 0.12 8.12 -10.55
N THR A 13 0.25 9.32 -11.11
CA THR A 13 -0.03 10.58 -10.43
C THR A 13 -1.22 11.27 -11.08
N ASN A 14 -2.22 11.60 -10.28
CA ASN A 14 -3.40 12.35 -10.67
C ASN A 14 -3.24 13.83 -10.28
N LEU A 15 -3.34 14.71 -11.28
CA LEU A 15 -3.22 16.16 -11.13
C LEU A 15 -4.56 16.90 -11.20
N ALA A 16 -5.69 16.19 -11.33
CA ALA A 16 -7.02 16.79 -11.51
C ALA A 16 -7.41 17.74 -10.36
N TYR A 17 -6.92 17.47 -9.14
CA TYR A 17 -7.21 18.28 -7.95
C TYR A 17 -6.20 19.40 -7.73
N LYS A 18 -5.12 19.48 -8.53
CA LYS A 18 -4.02 20.42 -8.29
C LYS A 18 -4.45 21.87 -8.47
N LYS A 19 -5.23 22.18 -9.51
CA LYS A 19 -5.66 23.55 -9.80
C LYS A 19 -6.66 24.09 -8.77
N GLN A 20 -7.63 23.27 -8.37
CA GLN A 20 -8.72 23.71 -7.49
C GLN A 20 -8.37 23.59 -6.00
N PHE A 21 -7.66 22.54 -5.61
CA PHE A 21 -7.42 22.21 -4.20
C PHE A 21 -5.93 22.20 -3.83
N GLY A 22 -5.01 22.44 -4.78
CA GLY A 22 -3.58 22.36 -4.52
C GLY A 22 -3.09 20.95 -4.16
N ALA A 23 -3.89 19.91 -4.45
CA ALA A 23 -3.60 18.53 -4.08
C ALA A 23 -3.15 17.70 -5.27
N THR A 24 -2.07 16.94 -5.11
CA THR A 24 -1.57 15.96 -6.07
C THR A 24 -1.62 14.58 -5.44
N ILE A 25 -2.24 13.61 -6.13
CA ILE A 25 -2.44 12.26 -5.60
C ILE A 25 -1.59 11.30 -6.42
N GLN A 26 -0.61 10.65 -5.80
CA GLN A 26 0.08 9.52 -6.37
C GLN A 26 -0.49 8.23 -5.79
N ARG A 27 -0.90 7.30 -6.65
CA ARG A 27 -1.37 5.97 -6.26
C ARG A 27 -0.41 4.91 -6.78
N SER A 28 0.08 4.08 -5.87
CA SER A 28 0.83 2.87 -6.16
C SER A 28 -0.02 1.64 -5.81
N ILE A 29 -0.10 0.69 -6.74
CA ILE A 29 -0.80 -0.59 -6.55
C ILE A 29 0.22 -1.69 -6.72
N THR A 30 0.35 -2.54 -5.72
CA THR A 30 1.24 -3.70 -5.71
C THR A 30 0.41 -4.95 -5.50
N TYR A 31 0.37 -5.85 -6.50
CA TYR A 31 -0.24 -7.16 -6.34
C TYR A 31 0.84 -8.16 -5.94
N LEU A 32 0.77 -8.73 -4.73
CA LEU A 32 1.64 -9.83 -4.33
C LEU A 32 0.92 -11.14 -4.66
N LYS A 33 1.34 -11.80 -5.73
CA LYS A 33 0.62 -12.93 -6.32
C LYS A 33 0.72 -14.20 -5.47
N PRO A 34 -0.35 -15.02 -5.43
CA PRO A 34 -1.73 -14.75 -5.86
C PRO A 34 -2.57 -14.11 -4.74
N ASP A 35 -1.93 -13.53 -3.72
CA ASP A 35 -2.47 -13.42 -2.39
C ASP A 35 -3.32 -12.16 -2.15
N TYR A 36 -2.77 -10.97 -2.40
CA TYR A 36 -3.42 -9.72 -2.01
C TYR A 36 -2.86 -8.50 -2.77
N PHE A 37 -3.64 -7.42 -2.77
CA PHE A 37 -3.18 -6.11 -3.26
C PHE A 37 -2.80 -5.21 -2.09
N LEU A 38 -1.71 -4.46 -2.23
CA LEU A 38 -1.41 -3.30 -1.41
C LEU A 38 -1.64 -2.04 -2.25
N VAL A 39 -2.57 -1.20 -1.81
CA VAL A 39 -2.83 0.11 -2.39
C VAL A 39 -2.20 1.15 -1.48
N SER A 40 -1.25 1.90 -2.01
CA SER A 40 -0.52 2.92 -1.29
C SER A 40 -0.68 4.27 -2.00
N ASP A 41 -1.35 5.20 -1.33
CA ASP A 41 -1.58 6.55 -1.83
C ASP A 41 -0.71 7.54 -1.06
N THR A 42 -0.06 8.44 -1.80
CA THR A 42 0.57 9.65 -1.27
C THR A 42 -0.18 10.85 -1.83
N ILE A 43 -0.78 11.66 -0.97
CA ILE A 43 -1.34 12.95 -1.34
C ILE A 43 -0.37 14.01 -0.84
N GLN A 44 0.15 14.80 -1.76
CA GLN A 44 0.86 16.04 -1.45
C GLN A 44 -0.14 17.17 -1.54
N GLU A 45 -0.35 17.89 -0.45
CA GLU A 45 -1.15 19.11 -0.43
C GLU A 45 -0.28 20.34 -0.20
N GLY A 46 -0.68 21.46 -0.80
CA GLY A 46 -0.17 22.77 -0.41
C GLY A 46 -0.74 23.25 0.93
N VAL A 47 -0.74 24.57 1.15
CA VAL A 47 -1.27 25.18 2.38
C VAL A 47 -2.80 25.19 2.32
N ASN A 48 -3.47 24.19 2.90
CA ASN A 48 -4.91 24.21 3.17
C ASN A 48 -5.33 23.16 4.21
N HIS A 49 -6.37 23.44 4.99
CA HIS A 49 -6.98 22.48 5.91
C HIS A 49 -7.92 21.55 5.15
N GLN A 50 -7.45 20.36 4.81
CA GLN A 50 -8.26 19.39 4.07
C GLN A 50 -8.58 18.14 4.88
N GLU A 51 -9.79 17.65 4.65
CA GLU A 51 -10.20 16.31 5.00
C GLU A 51 -9.98 15.42 3.78
N PHE A 52 -9.26 14.34 3.97
CA PHE A 52 -9.08 13.32 2.94
C PHE A 52 -9.86 12.09 3.33
N THR A 53 -10.60 11.51 2.37
CA THR A 53 -11.25 10.22 2.57
C THR A 53 -10.88 9.26 1.44
N TRP A 54 -10.38 8.08 1.82
CA TRP A 54 -10.16 6.96 0.93
C TRP A 54 -11.39 6.06 0.94
N TYR A 55 -11.98 5.81 -0.23
CA TYR A 55 -13.19 5.02 -0.37
C TYR A 55 -12.93 3.68 -1.07
N LEU A 56 -13.62 2.63 -0.62
CA LEU A 56 -13.77 1.39 -1.35
C LEU A 56 -15.22 0.92 -1.32
N HIS A 57 -15.75 0.64 -2.50
CA HIS A 57 -17.11 0.15 -2.71
C HIS A 57 -17.14 -1.38 -2.79
N ALA A 58 -18.22 -1.98 -2.31
CA ALA A 58 -18.50 -3.40 -2.40
C ALA A 58 -20.01 -3.64 -2.55
N GLN A 59 -20.37 -4.77 -3.17
CA GLN A 59 -21.76 -5.24 -3.24
C GLN A 59 -22.24 -5.77 -1.88
N ASP A 60 -21.34 -6.42 -1.14
CA ASP A 60 -21.63 -6.95 0.18
C ASP A 60 -21.43 -5.90 1.27
N ARG A 61 -22.24 -6.01 2.34
CA ARG A 61 -22.10 -5.15 3.52
C ARG A 61 -20.74 -5.29 4.18
N TRP A 62 -20.15 -4.17 4.58
CA TRP A 62 -18.96 -4.13 5.42
C TRP A 62 -19.28 -4.42 6.89
N ILE A 63 -18.52 -5.34 7.47
CA ILE A 63 -18.48 -5.66 8.90
C ILE A 63 -17.21 -5.04 9.46
N GLY A 64 -17.39 -4.09 10.39
CA GLY A 64 -16.29 -3.38 11.03
C GLY A 64 -15.58 -4.19 12.11
N GLY A 65 -14.32 -3.88 12.32
CA GLY A 65 -13.51 -4.39 13.42
C GLY A 65 -12.46 -3.36 13.83
N LYS A 66 -11.87 -3.53 15.02
CA LYS A 66 -10.89 -2.57 15.57
C LYS A 66 -9.64 -2.38 14.70
N SER A 67 -9.20 -3.44 14.01
CA SER A 67 -7.95 -3.45 13.23
C SER A 67 -8.15 -3.61 11.72
N ARG A 68 -9.37 -3.92 11.27
CA ARG A 68 -9.70 -4.28 9.89
C ARG A 68 -11.21 -4.23 9.68
N SER A 69 -11.64 -4.20 8.42
CA SER A 69 -13.03 -4.46 8.03
C SER A 69 -13.09 -5.60 7.02
N ILE A 70 -14.21 -6.31 6.95
CA ILE A 70 -14.43 -7.39 5.99
C ILE A 70 -15.78 -7.24 5.30
N THR A 71 -15.92 -7.73 4.08
CA THR A 71 -17.25 -7.94 3.49
C THR A 71 -17.96 -9.11 4.16
N SER A 72 -19.29 -9.06 4.17
CA SER A 72 -20.17 -10.10 4.74
C SER A 72 -20.35 -11.32 3.82
N GLY A 73 -20.23 -11.12 2.50
CA GLY A 73 -20.35 -12.19 1.51
C GLY A 73 -19.12 -13.10 1.41
N LYS A 74 -19.30 -14.21 0.70
CA LYS A 74 -18.28 -15.24 0.44
C LYS A 74 -18.31 -15.64 -1.04
N PRO A 75 -17.16 -15.66 -1.75
CA PRO A 75 -15.86 -15.15 -1.31
C PRO A 75 -15.94 -13.65 -0.96
N GLY A 76 -15.04 -13.20 -0.10
CA GLY A 76 -15.08 -11.84 0.43
C GLY A 76 -13.72 -11.15 0.42
N LEU A 77 -13.71 -9.91 0.91
CA LEU A 77 -12.53 -9.04 0.95
C LEU A 77 -12.30 -8.52 2.36
N GLN A 78 -11.05 -8.57 2.80
CA GLN A 78 -10.59 -7.95 4.03
C GLN A 78 -9.78 -6.69 3.71
N VAL A 79 -10.13 -5.57 4.35
CA VAL A 79 -9.45 -4.27 4.25
C VAL A 79 -8.64 -4.06 5.52
N VAL A 80 -7.31 -3.99 5.37
CA VAL A 80 -6.34 -3.86 6.47
C VAL A 80 -5.46 -2.63 6.25
N PRO A 81 -5.84 -1.46 6.77
CA PRO A 81 -5.00 -0.27 6.70
C PRO A 81 -3.81 -0.36 7.66
N ALA A 82 -2.69 0.27 7.31
CA ALA A 82 -1.50 0.34 8.17
C ALA A 82 -1.75 1.13 9.48
N LYS A 83 -2.78 1.98 9.51
CA LYS A 83 -3.26 2.69 10.70
C LYS A 83 -4.77 2.48 10.88
N PRO A 84 -5.19 1.46 11.64
CA PRO A 84 -6.61 1.09 11.76
C PRO A 84 -7.54 2.16 12.33
N SER A 85 -7.02 3.10 13.13
CA SER A 85 -7.79 4.23 13.65
C SER A 85 -8.32 5.18 12.57
N GLU A 86 -7.89 5.01 11.32
CA GLU A 86 -8.36 5.76 10.15
C GLU A 86 -9.70 5.23 9.62
N ILE A 87 -10.11 4.01 9.99
CA ILE A 87 -11.45 3.51 9.66
C ILE A 87 -12.48 4.35 10.44
N ARG A 88 -13.21 5.22 9.73
CA ARG A 88 -14.20 6.12 10.35
C ARG A 88 -15.62 5.88 9.86
N GLN A 89 -15.77 5.32 8.66
CA GLN A 89 -17.07 5.26 8.01
C GLN A 89 -17.31 3.86 7.43
N LEU A 90 -18.43 3.26 7.81
CA LEU A 90 -18.99 2.04 7.22
C LEU A 90 -20.43 2.35 6.89
N ARG A 91 -20.74 2.55 5.60
CA ARG A 91 -22.06 3.05 5.20
C ARG A 91 -22.62 2.28 4.02
N ARG A 92 -23.94 2.41 3.89
CA ARG A 92 -24.72 2.03 2.71
C ARG A 92 -24.96 3.31 1.92
N GLY A 93 -24.71 3.28 0.61
CA GLY A 93 -24.96 4.38 -0.31
C GLY A 93 -25.83 3.92 -1.48
N THR A 94 -26.46 4.89 -2.12
CA THR A 94 -27.21 4.68 -3.37
C THR A 94 -26.28 5.04 -4.54
N SER A 95 -26.14 4.16 -5.53
CA SER A 95 -25.43 4.48 -6.78
C SER A 95 -26.34 5.28 -7.70
N TYR A 96 -25.83 6.36 -8.28
CA TYR A 96 -26.49 7.09 -9.38
C TYR A 96 -25.91 6.71 -10.76
N GLU A 97 -25.11 5.65 -10.84
CA GLU A 97 -24.59 5.14 -12.10
C GLU A 97 -25.74 4.68 -13.00
N ALA A 98 -25.97 5.44 -14.05
CA ALA A 98 -26.84 5.03 -15.13
C ALA A 98 -26.16 3.91 -15.95
N LYS A 99 -26.87 2.79 -16.10
CA LYS A 99 -26.83 1.82 -17.21
C LYS A 99 -26.24 0.41 -17.03
N ASP A 100 -25.62 0.03 -15.92
CA ASP A 100 -25.13 -1.36 -15.74
C ASP A 100 -26.00 -2.23 -14.81
N GLY A 101 -27.32 -2.07 -14.89
CA GLY A 101 -28.24 -3.21 -14.79
C GLY A 101 -28.48 -3.88 -13.44
N ALA A 102 -28.16 -3.28 -12.30
CA ALA A 102 -28.74 -3.72 -11.02
C ALA A 102 -28.97 -2.54 -10.06
N PRO A 103 -30.23 -2.09 -9.88
CA PRO A 103 -30.56 -1.30 -8.69
C PRO A 103 -30.27 -2.15 -7.46
N GLY A 104 -29.35 -1.69 -6.62
CA GLY A 104 -28.95 -2.42 -5.42
C GLY A 104 -28.16 -1.51 -4.49
N ASP A 105 -28.23 -1.84 -3.20
CA ASP A 105 -27.43 -1.18 -2.19
C ASP A 105 -25.95 -1.35 -2.48
N LYS A 106 -25.22 -0.24 -2.65
CA LYS A 106 -23.75 -0.29 -2.69
C LYS A 106 -23.23 0.08 -1.32
N TYR A 107 -22.46 -0.82 -0.71
CA TYR A 107 -21.82 -0.56 0.56
C TYR A 107 -20.43 0.03 0.33
N TRP A 108 -20.00 0.91 1.21
CA TRP A 108 -18.66 1.48 1.13
C TRP A 108 -18.03 1.63 2.51
N ILE A 109 -16.70 1.56 2.50
CA ILE A 109 -15.85 1.89 3.64
C ILE A 109 -15.08 3.16 3.33
N GLY A 110 -14.98 4.04 4.32
CA GLY A 110 -14.20 5.28 4.27
C GLY A 110 -13.10 5.27 5.32
N LEU A 111 -11.85 5.46 4.87
CA LEU A 111 -10.72 5.78 5.74
C LEU A 111 -10.50 7.29 5.70
N GLN A 112 -10.59 7.96 6.84
CA GLN A 112 -10.65 9.42 6.90
C GLN A 112 -9.46 9.97 7.70
N LYS A 113 -8.85 11.02 7.19
CA LYS A 113 -7.78 11.78 7.84
C LYS A 113 -8.09 13.26 7.78
N TYR A 114 -7.73 13.94 8.86
CA TYR A 114 -7.77 15.38 8.97
C TYR A 114 -6.35 15.87 9.13
N VAL A 115 -5.93 16.81 8.29
CA VAL A 115 -4.68 17.51 8.48
C VAL A 115 -4.96 18.87 9.11
N LYS A 116 -4.25 19.17 10.20
CA LYS A 116 -4.31 20.45 10.90
C LYS A 116 -2.89 21.00 10.98
N GLY A 117 -2.71 22.27 10.65
CA GLY A 117 -1.42 22.95 10.70
C GLY A 117 -1.17 23.83 9.47
N GLU A 118 -0.20 24.72 9.60
CA GLU A 118 0.40 25.45 8.49
C GLU A 118 1.57 24.64 7.92
N GLY A 119 1.67 24.55 6.59
CA GLY A 119 2.76 23.87 5.89
C GLY A 119 2.30 22.83 4.88
N THR A 120 3.26 22.30 4.11
CA THR A 120 3.05 21.17 3.19
C THR A 120 2.98 19.89 3.99
N HIS A 121 1.89 19.13 3.84
CA HIS A 121 1.74 17.84 4.50
C HIS A 121 1.59 16.72 3.48
N ALA A 122 2.20 15.57 3.78
CA ALA A 122 1.99 14.34 3.04
C ALA A 122 0.94 13.48 3.75
N VAL A 123 -0.19 13.28 3.08
CA VAL A 123 -1.26 12.40 3.57
C VAL A 123 -1.11 11.05 2.89
N VAL A 124 -0.98 9.98 3.69
CA VAL A 124 -0.63 8.66 3.14
C VAL A 124 -1.63 7.60 3.57
N TYR A 125 -2.24 6.89 2.62
CA TYR A 125 -3.03 5.70 2.90
C TYR A 125 -2.27 4.47 2.45
N ASP A 126 -2.07 3.50 3.33
CA ASP A 126 -1.51 2.19 2.98
C ASP A 126 -2.52 1.12 3.36
N VAL A 127 -3.10 0.46 2.37
CA VAL A 127 -4.26 -0.41 2.54
C VAL A 127 -4.02 -1.76 1.87
N ALA A 128 -3.93 -2.81 2.67
CA ALA A 128 -3.92 -4.17 2.15
C ALA A 128 -5.36 -4.66 1.90
N LEU A 129 -5.62 -5.13 0.69
CA LEU A 129 -6.87 -5.70 0.20
C LEU A 129 -6.66 -7.21 0.03
N VAL A 130 -7.11 -7.97 1.04
CA VAL A 130 -6.85 -9.41 1.16
C VAL A 130 -8.12 -10.21 0.87
N PRO A 131 -8.25 -10.86 -0.30
CA PRO A 131 -9.37 -11.74 -0.58
C PRO A 131 -9.37 -12.97 0.33
N PHE A 132 -10.57 -13.50 0.61
CA PHE A 132 -10.74 -14.77 1.32
C PHE A 132 -11.88 -15.60 0.73
N LYS A 133 -11.75 -16.94 0.77
CA LYS A 133 -12.77 -17.85 0.23
C LYS A 133 -13.95 -18.04 1.19
N SER A 134 -13.66 -18.41 2.44
CA SER A 134 -14.69 -18.80 3.42
C SER A 134 -14.62 -18.00 4.72
N LYS A 135 -13.41 -17.76 5.24
CA LYS A 135 -13.14 -16.99 6.45
C LYS A 135 -11.89 -16.13 6.27
N PRO A 136 -11.89 -14.87 6.75
CA PRO A 136 -10.69 -14.03 6.74
C PRO A 136 -9.59 -14.62 7.64
N GLY A 137 -8.35 -14.58 7.14
CA GLY A 137 -7.17 -14.92 7.93
C GLY A 137 -6.77 -13.80 8.90
N THR A 138 -5.81 -14.09 9.79
CA THR A 138 -5.17 -13.05 10.60
C THR A 138 -4.15 -12.32 9.74
N VAL A 139 -4.40 -11.04 9.50
CA VAL A 139 -3.51 -10.14 8.76
C VAL A 139 -3.33 -8.88 9.60
N LYS A 140 -2.09 -8.40 9.71
CA LYS A 140 -1.76 -7.11 10.31
C LYS A 140 -0.93 -6.31 9.32
N SER A 141 -1.24 -5.01 9.23
CA SER A 141 -0.48 -4.04 8.43
C SER A 141 0.12 -3.01 9.37
N THR A 142 1.37 -2.62 9.14
CA THR A 142 2.08 -1.63 9.96
C THR A 142 2.99 -0.80 9.10
N ARG A 143 2.91 0.53 9.22
CA ARG A 143 3.82 1.44 8.52
C ARG A 143 5.20 1.41 9.16
N LEU A 144 6.22 1.44 8.33
CA LEU A 144 7.62 1.57 8.70
C LEU A 144 8.13 2.94 8.28
N ASN A 145 8.94 3.56 9.14
CA ASN A 145 9.66 4.77 8.79
C ASN A 145 10.86 4.41 7.92
N ALA A 146 11.21 5.28 6.99
CA ALA A 146 12.37 5.13 6.14
C ALA A 146 13.42 6.20 6.45
N GLU A 147 14.64 5.91 6.03
CA GLU A 147 15.79 6.78 6.12
C GLU A 147 16.47 6.91 4.75
N VAL A 148 17.03 8.08 4.49
CA VAL A 148 17.94 8.36 3.37
C VAL A 148 19.18 9.00 3.98
N ASP A 149 20.36 8.51 3.62
CA ASP A 149 21.65 8.94 4.17
C ASP A 149 21.70 8.98 5.71
N GLY A 150 21.07 7.97 6.34
CA GLY A 150 21.02 7.83 7.80
C GLY A 150 20.11 8.84 8.51
N LYS A 151 19.32 9.63 7.77
CA LYS A 151 18.34 10.57 8.31
C LYS A 151 16.93 10.09 8.01
N ARG A 152 16.07 10.15 9.02
CA ARG A 152 14.65 9.84 8.84
C ARG A 152 14.01 10.84 7.87
N VAL A 153 13.31 10.33 6.88
CA VAL A 153 12.58 11.13 5.89
C VAL A 153 11.07 11.04 6.07
N GLY A 154 10.36 12.00 5.50
CA GLY A 154 8.91 11.98 5.42
C GLY A 154 8.40 10.90 4.46
N PRO A 155 7.15 10.43 4.65
CA PRO A 155 6.60 9.33 3.87
C PRO A 155 6.38 9.66 2.39
N GLU A 156 6.44 10.93 1.99
CA GLU A 156 6.47 11.42 0.62
C GLU A 156 7.77 11.13 -0.11
N VAL A 157 8.89 11.01 0.62
CA VAL A 157 10.20 10.66 0.06
C VAL A 157 10.36 9.15 0.03
N ALA A 158 10.16 8.50 1.18
CA ALA A 158 10.22 7.05 1.29
C ALA A 158 9.43 6.53 2.49
N ARG A 159 8.90 5.32 2.37
CA ARG A 159 8.23 4.62 3.48
C ARG A 159 8.16 3.12 3.23
N GLY A 160 7.91 2.36 4.29
CA GLY A 160 7.63 0.93 4.19
C GLY A 160 6.28 0.55 4.76
N VAL A 161 5.80 -0.62 4.34
CA VAL A 161 4.65 -1.30 4.93
C VAL A 161 5.05 -2.74 5.23
N ARG A 162 4.87 -3.16 6.48
CA ARG A 162 5.00 -4.53 6.93
C ARG A 162 3.63 -5.18 6.99
N ILE A 163 3.44 -6.28 6.26
CA ILE A 163 2.24 -7.11 6.27
C ILE A 163 2.57 -8.46 6.90
N GLU A 164 1.90 -8.80 7.99
CA GLU A 164 2.11 -10.06 8.72
C GLU A 164 0.90 -10.98 8.52
N ARG A 165 1.15 -12.21 8.02
CA ARG A 165 0.12 -13.22 7.70
C ARG A 165 0.61 -14.62 8.09
N GLY A 166 0.19 -15.10 9.25
CA GLY A 166 0.64 -16.39 9.79
C GLY A 166 2.16 -16.41 9.95
N THR A 167 2.85 -17.31 9.24
CA THR A 167 4.33 -17.39 9.27
C THR A 167 5.02 -16.54 8.21
N GLN A 168 4.28 -15.79 7.40
CA GLN A 168 4.81 -14.95 6.34
C GLN A 168 4.79 -13.47 6.75
N THR A 169 5.88 -12.77 6.45
CA THR A 169 6.00 -11.33 6.62
C THR A 169 6.44 -10.72 5.30
N ASP A 170 5.63 -9.84 4.75
CA ASP A 170 5.91 -9.13 3.52
C ASP A 170 6.32 -7.68 3.87
N LEU A 171 7.47 -7.24 3.42
CA LEU A 171 7.94 -5.86 3.52
C LEU A 171 7.83 -5.23 2.13
N VAL A 172 7.04 -4.16 2.00
CA VAL A 172 6.90 -3.40 0.76
C VAL A 172 7.37 -1.98 1.02
N ILE A 173 8.47 -1.58 0.39
CA ILE A 173 9.13 -0.29 0.60
C ILE A 173 9.02 0.54 -0.67
N TYR A 174 8.50 1.75 -0.55
CA TYR A 174 8.41 2.73 -1.63
C TYR A 174 9.51 3.77 -1.46
N GLY A 175 10.21 4.08 -2.55
CA GLY A 175 11.26 5.09 -2.61
C GLY A 175 11.05 6.06 -3.77
N SER A 176 11.84 7.14 -3.78
CA SER A 176 11.85 8.14 -4.86
C SER A 176 12.41 7.61 -6.18
N GLY A 177 13.29 6.61 -6.12
CA GLY A 177 14.02 6.04 -7.26
C GLY A 177 15.48 6.51 -7.35
N ASP A 178 15.76 7.71 -6.85
CA ASP A 178 17.06 8.36 -7.04
C ASP A 178 17.99 8.20 -5.85
N GLU A 179 17.44 7.91 -4.67
CA GLU A 179 18.16 7.84 -3.40
C GLU A 179 18.23 6.41 -2.87
N VAL A 180 19.25 6.13 -2.05
CA VAL A 180 19.33 4.87 -1.30
C VAL A 180 18.41 4.98 -0.09
N VAL A 181 17.35 4.19 -0.10
CA VAL A 181 16.37 4.10 0.97
C VAL A 181 16.74 2.96 1.91
N SER A 182 16.81 3.25 3.21
CA SER A 182 16.89 2.25 4.28
C SER A 182 15.55 2.16 5.00
N CYS A 183 14.93 0.98 5.04
CA CYS A 183 13.66 0.77 5.73
C CYS A 183 13.45 -0.70 6.11
N GLY A 184 13.11 -0.98 7.38
CA GLY A 184 12.78 -2.34 7.81
C GLY A 184 13.90 -3.36 7.63
N GLY A 185 15.17 -2.93 7.72
CA GLY A 185 16.35 -3.76 7.47
C GLY A 185 16.73 -3.89 6.00
N ILE A 186 15.93 -3.36 5.07
CA ILE A 186 16.22 -3.33 3.64
C ILE A 186 16.98 -2.03 3.31
N GLN A 187 17.96 -2.13 2.42
CA GLN A 187 18.56 -0.99 1.73
C GLN A 187 18.47 -1.19 0.22
N PHE A 188 17.94 -0.22 -0.51
CA PHE A 188 17.85 -0.28 -1.96
C PHE A 188 17.75 1.11 -2.57
N LYS A 189 18.07 1.22 -3.86
CA LYS A 189 17.76 2.39 -4.69
C LYS A 189 16.79 1.94 -5.79
N GLY A 190 15.58 2.50 -5.80
CA GLY A 190 14.54 2.21 -6.78
C GLY A 190 13.16 2.68 -6.34
N LYS A 191 12.12 2.43 -7.16
CA LYS A 191 10.75 2.91 -6.87
C LYS A 191 10.02 2.08 -5.84
N VAL A 192 10.14 0.76 -5.94
CA VAL A 192 9.58 -0.15 -4.94
C VAL A 192 10.51 -1.36 -4.74
N CYS A 193 10.69 -1.76 -3.49
CA CYS A 193 11.32 -3.02 -3.13
C CYS A 193 10.37 -3.86 -2.28
N ILE A 194 10.33 -5.16 -2.55
CA ILE A 194 9.51 -6.11 -1.84
C ILE A 194 10.38 -7.24 -1.34
N LEU A 195 10.28 -7.54 -0.05
CA LEU A 195 10.92 -8.69 0.57
C LEU A 195 9.87 -9.55 1.26
N ILE A 196 9.78 -10.81 0.86
CA ILE A 196 8.93 -11.82 1.48
C ILE A 196 9.81 -12.66 2.39
N LEU A 197 9.48 -12.66 3.67
CA LEU A 197 10.07 -13.50 4.71
C LEU A 197 9.13 -14.66 5.02
N LYS A 198 9.66 -15.88 5.09
CA LYS A 198 8.94 -17.06 5.60
C LYS A 198 9.63 -17.56 6.85
N ARG A 199 8.89 -17.59 7.97
CA ARG A 199 9.43 -17.93 9.31
C ARG A 199 10.68 -17.09 9.64
N GLY A 200 10.63 -15.79 9.30
CA GLY A 200 11.72 -14.84 9.53
C GLY A 200 12.88 -14.91 8.52
N LYS A 201 12.91 -15.87 7.59
CA LYS A 201 13.99 -16.00 6.60
C LYS A 201 13.61 -15.39 5.25
N PRO A 202 14.51 -14.66 4.57
CA PRO A 202 14.32 -14.21 3.19
C PRO A 202 13.97 -15.37 2.26
N ALA A 203 12.78 -15.33 1.66
CA ALA A 203 12.30 -16.35 0.73
C ALA A 203 12.23 -15.82 -0.70
N GLN A 204 11.92 -14.53 -0.86
CA GLN A 204 11.79 -13.89 -2.17
C GLN A 204 11.99 -12.39 -2.05
N VAL A 205 12.64 -11.81 -3.05
CA VAL A 205 12.88 -10.38 -3.13
C VAL A 205 12.56 -9.89 -4.54
N ALA A 206 12.05 -8.67 -4.65
CA ALA A 206 11.82 -7.98 -5.90
C ALA A 206 12.14 -6.49 -5.78
N VAL A 207 12.54 -5.87 -6.88
CA VAL A 207 12.77 -4.43 -6.98
C VAL A 207 12.31 -3.94 -8.34
N VAL A 208 11.69 -2.76 -8.37
CA VAL A 208 11.29 -2.07 -9.61
C VAL A 208 12.12 -0.81 -9.77
N ASP A 209 12.71 -0.67 -10.96
CA ASP A 209 13.57 0.43 -11.36
C ASP A 209 14.72 0.61 -10.35
N GLY A 210 15.39 -0.48 -10.00
CA GLY A 210 16.46 -0.50 -9.01
C GLY A 210 17.45 -1.65 -9.18
N GLY A 211 18.68 -1.48 -8.68
CA GLY A 211 19.80 -2.37 -8.98
C GLY A 211 20.30 -3.24 -7.83
N GLU A 212 20.64 -2.64 -6.68
CA GLU A 212 21.13 -3.37 -5.51
C GLU A 212 20.07 -3.39 -4.41
N VAL A 213 19.84 -4.56 -3.82
CA VAL A 213 19.00 -4.73 -2.62
C VAL A 213 19.80 -5.48 -1.56
N LEU A 214 19.97 -4.87 -0.41
CA LEU A 214 20.53 -5.48 0.79
C LEU A 214 19.42 -5.71 1.82
N TYR A 215 19.55 -6.78 2.60
CA TYR A 215 18.75 -7.02 3.79
C TYR A 215 19.68 -7.40 4.93
N GLU A 216 19.65 -6.62 6.02
CA GLU A 216 20.52 -6.82 7.20
C GLU A 216 22.00 -6.95 6.81
N GLY A 217 22.46 -6.08 5.91
CA GLY A 217 23.83 -6.05 5.39
C GLY A 217 24.17 -7.15 4.36
N ARG A 218 23.26 -8.10 4.09
CA ARG A 218 23.46 -9.16 3.09
C ARG A 218 22.86 -8.76 1.75
N LYS A 219 23.64 -8.86 0.68
CA LYS A 219 23.17 -8.60 -0.69
C LYS A 219 22.20 -9.69 -1.15
N LEU A 220 20.99 -9.30 -1.53
CA LEU A 220 19.96 -10.20 -2.06
C LEU A 220 19.80 -10.07 -3.58
N ILE A 221 19.87 -8.85 -4.12
CA ILE A 221 19.91 -8.55 -5.55
C ILE A 221 21.14 -7.70 -5.83
N GLN A 222 21.83 -8.00 -6.93
CA GLN A 222 22.87 -7.16 -7.50
C GLN A 222 22.70 -7.21 -9.02
N THR A 223 22.20 -6.12 -9.59
CA THR A 223 22.02 -5.98 -11.03
C THR A 223 22.16 -4.51 -11.43
N VAL A 224 22.50 -4.30 -12.69
CA VAL A 224 22.48 -2.97 -13.35
C VAL A 224 21.21 -2.81 -14.20
N GLN A 225 20.34 -3.81 -14.21
CA GLN A 225 19.14 -3.83 -15.04
C GLN A 225 18.09 -2.86 -14.52
N GLU A 226 17.62 -1.98 -15.40
CA GLU A 226 16.43 -1.16 -15.19
C GLU A 226 15.14 -1.99 -15.35
N GLY A 227 14.06 -1.60 -14.68
CA GLY A 227 12.79 -2.33 -14.69
C GLY A 227 12.60 -3.27 -13.49
N LEU A 228 11.76 -4.30 -13.66
CA LEU A 228 11.42 -5.25 -12.60
C LEU A 228 12.43 -6.41 -12.54
N VAL A 229 13.01 -6.62 -11.37
CA VAL A 229 13.90 -7.74 -11.07
C VAL A 229 13.35 -8.53 -9.88
N GLU A 230 13.22 -9.84 -10.04
CA GLU A 230 12.72 -10.76 -9.01
C GLU A 230 13.71 -11.90 -8.76
N ARG A 231 13.92 -12.27 -7.50
CA ARG A 231 14.75 -13.41 -7.12
C ARG A 231 14.07 -14.25 -6.04
N LYS A 232 13.94 -15.55 -6.31
CA LYS A 232 13.62 -16.55 -5.28
C LYS A 232 14.91 -16.92 -4.55
N LEU A 233 14.88 -16.86 -3.21
CA LEU A 233 16.03 -17.13 -2.37
C LEU A 233 15.96 -18.58 -1.86
N ARG A 234 17.12 -19.23 -1.77
CA ARG A 234 17.23 -20.55 -1.14
C ARG A 234 17.22 -20.34 0.38
N THR A 235 16.22 -20.88 1.06
CA THR A 235 16.00 -20.77 2.52
C THR A 235 16.71 -21.85 3.32
#